data_AF-A0A2A9FFG7-F1
#
_entry.id   AF-A0A2A9FFG7-F1
#
_cell.length_a   1.000
_cell.length_b   1.000
_cell.length_c   1.000
_cell.angle_alpha   90.00
_cell.angle_beta   90.00
_cell.angle_gamma   90.00
#
_symmetry.space_group_name_H-M   'P 1'
#
loop_
_entity.id
_entity.type
_entity.pdbx_description
1 polymer ?
#
loop_
_entity_poly.entity_id
_entity_poly.type
_entity_poly.pdbx_seq_one_letter_code
_entity_poly.pdbx_strand_id
1 'polypeptide(L)'
;MSASSTSYLAFVPQHAPTTHSVLAMIDRGDGPEAETLVSFSDAPSATMLAAALNGFLLHQVTAERRLEAVLDGAPDPVRKAVSALLPVLATATADDPAALRVARQLPTVGDDGFLLFPTTNCPGRCEVCGTCRDDCVGCSECADGGCEVCLPVTLTPRTAAVLGHALAILADEAYDYIYRTGMCRDGTPGPLGAVVPCVADQDEWFLRRYARAFDDLSSDLQIGRFPTPTCTAEEIALDLAIQDAERLYDDEDELVADLETELPASRSDYNWDTLQDVLFQDKDYEGLLSYRIPLERDEAERWFEEFGNVPPRDRHRGFRR
;
A
#
# COMPACT_ATOMS: atom_id res chain seq x y z
N MET A 1 -10.38 -19.44 27.57
CA MET A 1 -10.62 -20.27 26.38
C MET A 1 -10.84 -19.30 25.24
N SER A 2 -9.79 -18.99 24.48
CA SER A 2 -9.91 -18.11 23.31
C SER A 2 -10.74 -18.86 22.27
N ALA A 3 -11.77 -18.23 21.69
CA ALA A 3 -12.38 -18.76 20.50
C ALA A 3 -11.26 -18.95 19.46
N SER A 4 -11.18 -20.12 18.81
CA SER A 4 -10.26 -20.30 17.70
C SER A 4 -10.72 -19.39 16.56
N SER A 5 -10.12 -18.20 16.45
CA SER A 5 -10.36 -17.31 15.34
C SER A 5 -9.91 -18.01 14.07
N THR A 6 -10.80 -18.08 13.09
CA THR A 6 -10.47 -18.63 11.77
C THR A 6 -9.70 -17.58 11.00
N SER A 7 -8.42 -17.84 10.70
CA SER A 7 -7.56 -16.92 9.95
C SER A 7 -7.51 -17.33 8.48
N TYR A 8 -7.92 -16.43 7.58
CA TYR A 8 -7.75 -16.62 6.13
C TYR A 8 -6.35 -16.18 5.73
N LEU A 9 -5.57 -17.11 5.19
CA LEU A 9 -4.17 -16.88 4.84
C LEU A 9 -4.01 -16.43 3.38
N ALA A 10 -4.81 -17.01 2.48
CA ALA A 10 -4.77 -16.74 1.05
C ALA A 10 -5.92 -17.44 0.29
N PHE A 11 -6.08 -17.07 -0.98
CA PHE A 11 -6.94 -17.72 -1.97
C PHE A 11 -6.10 -18.20 -3.16
N VAL A 12 -6.23 -19.47 -3.55
CA VAL A 12 -5.41 -20.07 -4.61
C VAL A 12 -6.31 -20.69 -5.68
N PRO A 13 -6.10 -20.38 -6.97
CA PRO A 13 -6.84 -21.07 -8.02
C PRO A 13 -6.31 -22.51 -8.19
N GLN A 14 -7.21 -23.46 -8.31
CA GLN A 14 -6.92 -24.84 -8.69
C GLN A 14 -7.56 -25.12 -10.04
N HIS A 15 -6.77 -25.60 -11.00
CA HIS A 15 -7.26 -25.91 -12.35
C HIS A 15 -7.18 -27.41 -12.61
N ALA A 16 -8.34 -28.02 -12.90
CA ALA A 16 -8.45 -29.37 -13.43
C ALA A 16 -8.98 -29.32 -14.87
N PRO A 17 -8.91 -30.43 -15.64
CA PRO A 17 -9.25 -30.43 -17.06
C PRO A 17 -10.67 -29.96 -17.41
N THR A 18 -11.62 -30.10 -16.48
CA THR A 18 -13.05 -29.80 -16.70
C THR A 18 -13.66 -28.93 -15.62
N THR A 19 -12.90 -28.59 -14.58
CA THR A 19 -13.41 -27.86 -13.42
C THR A 19 -12.29 -27.05 -12.82
N HIS A 20 -12.56 -25.79 -12.54
CA HIS A 20 -11.60 -24.88 -11.92
C HIS A 20 -12.22 -24.39 -10.62
N SER A 21 -11.44 -24.29 -9.55
CA SER A 21 -11.94 -23.89 -8.23
C SER A 21 -11.05 -22.84 -7.61
N VAL A 22 -11.63 -22.09 -6.67
CA VAL A 22 -10.87 -21.23 -5.76
C VAL A 22 -10.80 -21.95 -4.42
N LEU A 23 -9.58 -22.20 -3.96
CA LEU A 23 -9.31 -22.75 -2.64
C LEU A 23 -9.05 -21.61 -1.65
N ALA A 24 -9.71 -21.63 -0.50
CA ALA A 24 -9.37 -20.80 0.65
C ALA A 24 -8.35 -21.55 1.50
N MET A 25 -7.22 -20.91 1.78
CA MET A 25 -6.21 -21.39 2.73
C MET A 25 -6.55 -20.82 4.10
N ILE A 26 -6.89 -21.68 5.05
CA ILE A 26 -7.48 -21.30 6.34
C ILE A 26 -6.67 -21.93 7.48
N ASP A 27 -6.32 -21.16 8.50
CA ASP A 27 -5.77 -21.69 9.76
C ASP A 27 -6.81 -21.56 10.88
N ARG A 28 -7.04 -22.65 11.61
CA ARG A 28 -7.97 -22.72 12.76
C ARG A 28 -7.26 -23.01 14.07
N GLY A 29 -5.92 -22.96 14.09
CA GLY A 29 -5.08 -23.25 15.24
C GLY A 29 -4.38 -24.61 15.19
N ASP A 30 -4.77 -25.48 14.25
CA ASP A 30 -4.14 -26.80 14.03
C ASP A 30 -3.25 -26.80 12.76
N GLY A 31 -3.05 -25.63 12.15
CA GLY A 31 -2.28 -25.44 10.93
C GLY A 31 -3.16 -25.14 9.70
N PRO A 32 -2.52 -24.80 8.57
CA PRO A 32 -3.22 -24.38 7.37
C PRO A 32 -3.89 -25.55 6.64
N GLU A 33 -5.19 -25.42 6.35
CA GLU A 33 -5.99 -26.33 5.55
C GLU A 33 -6.49 -25.64 4.27
N ALA A 34 -6.68 -26.41 3.20
CA ALA A 34 -7.23 -25.91 1.94
C ALA A 34 -8.68 -26.37 1.76
N GLU A 35 -9.60 -25.41 1.59
CA GLU A 35 -11.02 -25.69 1.37
C GLU A 35 -11.51 -25.10 0.06
N THR A 36 -12.32 -25.85 -0.68
CA THR A 36 -12.95 -25.33 -1.90
C THR A 36 -14.02 -24.31 -1.54
N LEU A 37 -13.81 -23.06 -1.95
CA LEU A 37 -14.77 -21.97 -1.78
C LEU A 37 -15.85 -22.02 -2.86
N VAL A 38 -15.45 -22.03 -4.12
CA VAL A 38 -16.32 -22.00 -5.31
C VAL A 38 -15.67 -22.70 -6.50
N SER A 39 -16.49 -23.09 -7.48
CA SER A 39 -16.04 -23.69 -8.74
C SER A 39 -16.59 -22.95 -9.96
N PHE A 40 -15.81 -22.96 -11.03
CA PHE A 40 -16.04 -22.32 -12.33
C PHE A 40 -15.90 -23.33 -13.47
N SER A 41 -16.54 -23.01 -14.59
CA SER A 41 -16.41 -23.73 -15.86
C SER A 41 -15.12 -23.41 -16.62
N ASP A 42 -14.45 -22.30 -16.28
CA ASP A 42 -13.28 -21.79 -16.97
C ASP A 42 -12.19 -21.36 -15.99
N ALA A 43 -10.93 -21.54 -16.40
CA ALA A 43 -9.77 -21.19 -15.60
C ALA A 43 -9.65 -19.68 -15.32
N PRO A 44 -9.85 -18.77 -16.30
CA PRO A 44 -9.67 -17.33 -16.08
C PRO A 44 -10.55 -16.77 -14.96
N SER A 45 -11.82 -17.16 -14.87
CA SER A 45 -12.71 -16.67 -13.82
C SER A 45 -12.26 -17.11 -12.42
N ALA A 46 -11.80 -18.35 -12.26
CA ALA A 46 -11.25 -18.83 -10.99
C ALA A 46 -9.97 -18.08 -10.59
N THR A 47 -9.08 -17.84 -11.55
CA THR A 47 -7.84 -17.09 -11.35
C THR A 47 -8.11 -15.64 -10.95
N MET A 48 -8.99 -14.96 -11.68
CA MET A 48 -9.35 -13.56 -11.41
C MET A 48 -10.06 -13.40 -10.06
N LEU A 49 -10.94 -14.32 -9.69
CA LEU A 49 -11.58 -14.29 -8.37
C LEU A 49 -10.56 -14.50 -7.24
N ALA A 50 -9.66 -15.48 -7.37
CA ALA A 50 -8.63 -15.72 -6.36
C ALA A 50 -7.72 -14.48 -6.19
N ALA A 51 -7.32 -13.85 -7.30
CA ALA A 51 -6.54 -12.62 -7.28
C ALA A 51 -7.31 -11.46 -6.60
N ALA A 52 -8.60 -11.25 -6.93
CA ALA A 52 -9.41 -10.20 -6.32
C ALA A 52 -9.63 -10.41 -4.81
N LEU A 53 -9.87 -11.67 -4.38
CA LEU A 53 -10.00 -12.01 -2.95
C LEU A 53 -8.70 -11.82 -2.19
N ASN A 54 -7.55 -12.18 -2.78
CA ASN A 54 -6.24 -11.87 -2.21
C ASN A 54 -6.02 -10.36 -2.14
N GLY A 55 -6.43 -9.60 -3.15
CA GLY A 55 -6.38 -8.15 -3.11
C GLY A 55 -7.19 -7.57 -1.93
N PHE A 56 -8.38 -8.12 -1.67
CA PHE A 56 -9.22 -7.71 -0.54
C PHE A 56 -8.56 -8.04 0.81
N LEU A 57 -8.05 -9.28 0.94
CA LEU A 57 -7.27 -9.71 2.11
C LEU A 57 -6.02 -8.84 2.30
N LEU A 58 -5.44 -8.39 1.20
CA LEU A 58 -4.29 -7.52 1.17
C LEU A 58 -4.66 -6.03 1.17
N HIS A 59 -5.90 -5.61 1.41
CA HIS A 59 -6.28 -4.19 1.40
C HIS A 59 -5.78 -3.39 0.18
N GLN A 60 -5.72 -4.01 -0.99
CA GLN A 60 -5.33 -3.33 -2.22
C GLN A 60 -6.38 -2.29 -2.61
N VAL A 61 -5.94 -1.13 -3.11
CA VAL A 61 -6.81 0.00 -3.41
C VAL A 61 -7.94 -0.35 -4.37
N THR A 62 -7.67 -1.22 -5.36
CA THR A 62 -8.66 -1.62 -6.37
C THR A 62 -9.35 -2.95 -6.10
N ALA A 63 -9.14 -3.56 -4.93
CA ALA A 63 -9.64 -4.90 -4.61
C ALA A 63 -11.16 -5.03 -4.77
N GLU A 64 -11.93 -4.11 -4.20
CA GLU A 64 -13.40 -4.12 -4.26
C GLU A 64 -13.90 -4.00 -5.70
N ARG A 65 -13.37 -3.03 -6.46
CA ARG A 65 -13.74 -2.84 -7.88
C ARG A 65 -13.39 -4.06 -8.74
N ARG A 66 -12.23 -4.68 -8.50
CA ARG A 66 -11.83 -5.92 -9.19
C ARG A 66 -12.79 -7.06 -8.84
N LEU A 67 -13.18 -7.16 -7.58
CA LEU A 67 -14.14 -8.16 -7.13
C LEU A 67 -15.51 -7.98 -7.75
N GLU A 68 -16.05 -6.75 -7.76
CA GLU A 68 -17.31 -6.42 -8.42
C GLU A 68 -17.30 -6.80 -9.90
N ALA A 69 -16.23 -6.43 -10.62
CA ALA A 69 -16.07 -6.77 -12.04
C ALA A 69 -16.06 -8.27 -12.30
N VAL A 70 -15.41 -9.06 -11.42
CA VAL A 70 -15.42 -10.53 -11.51
C VAL A 70 -16.81 -11.10 -11.20
N LEU A 71 -17.57 -10.48 -10.29
CA LEU A 71 -18.89 -10.96 -9.87
C LEU A 71 -20.04 -10.58 -10.83
N ASP A 72 -19.89 -9.53 -11.65
CA ASP A 72 -20.92 -9.04 -12.58
C ASP A 72 -21.38 -10.12 -13.58
N GLY A 73 -20.48 -11.04 -13.96
CA GLY A 73 -20.77 -12.19 -14.81
C GLY A 73 -20.90 -13.55 -14.09
N ALA A 74 -20.71 -13.60 -12.77
CA ALA A 74 -20.58 -14.85 -12.04
C ALA A 74 -21.94 -15.55 -11.75
N PRO A 75 -21.98 -16.90 -11.66
CA PRO A 75 -23.20 -17.61 -11.24
C PRO A 75 -23.69 -17.22 -9.83
N ASP A 76 -25.00 -17.27 -9.60
CA ASP A 76 -25.61 -16.95 -8.28
C ASP A 76 -24.95 -17.65 -7.07
N PRO A 77 -24.61 -18.96 -7.14
CA PRO A 77 -23.94 -19.62 -6.01
C PRO A 77 -22.58 -18.99 -5.69
N VAL A 78 -21.82 -18.55 -6.70
CA VAL A 78 -20.52 -17.90 -6.53
C VAL A 78 -20.71 -16.54 -5.85
N ARG A 79 -21.62 -15.71 -6.37
CA ARG A 79 -21.95 -14.41 -5.77
C ARG A 79 -22.35 -14.53 -4.31
N LYS A 80 -23.21 -15.51 -3.98
CA LYS A 80 -23.68 -15.73 -2.60
C LYS A 80 -22.55 -16.17 -1.67
N ALA A 81 -21.69 -17.09 -2.12
CA ALA A 81 -20.56 -17.56 -1.31
C ALA A 81 -19.56 -16.44 -1.02
N VAL A 82 -19.19 -15.65 -2.04
CA VAL A 82 -18.27 -14.52 -1.89
C VAL A 82 -18.88 -13.43 -1.01
N SER A 83 -20.15 -13.06 -1.21
CA SER A 83 -20.82 -12.03 -0.40
C SER A 83 -20.89 -12.43 1.09
N ALA A 84 -21.03 -13.72 1.39
CA ALA A 84 -21.02 -14.21 2.77
C ALA A 84 -19.61 -14.18 3.41
N LEU A 85 -18.56 -14.23 2.59
CA LEU A 85 -17.17 -14.25 3.02
C LEU A 85 -16.62 -12.83 3.30
N LEU A 86 -17.04 -11.82 2.55
CA LEU A 86 -16.47 -10.46 2.66
C LEU A 86 -16.51 -9.85 4.07
N PRO A 87 -17.63 -9.94 4.82
CA PRO A 87 -17.65 -9.43 6.20
C PRO A 87 -16.64 -10.14 7.10
N VAL A 88 -16.39 -11.43 6.87
CA VAL A 88 -15.42 -12.22 7.64
C VAL A 88 -13.99 -11.77 7.35
N LEU A 89 -13.65 -11.53 6.08
CA LEU A 89 -12.33 -11.02 5.68
C LEU A 89 -12.07 -9.60 6.19
N ALA A 90 -13.09 -8.75 6.20
CA ALA A 90 -12.99 -7.40 6.76
C ALA A 90 -12.68 -7.43 8.27
N THR A 91 -13.17 -8.43 9.01
CA THR A 91 -12.87 -8.60 10.44
C THR A 91 -11.56 -9.34 10.72
N ALA A 92 -11.23 -10.35 9.91
CA ALA A 92 -10.08 -11.24 10.17
C ALA A 92 -8.72 -10.55 9.95
N THR A 93 -8.67 -9.55 9.08
CA THR A 93 -7.47 -8.76 8.79
C THR A 93 -6.98 -7.92 9.96
N ALA A 94 -7.86 -7.58 10.91
CA ALA A 94 -7.51 -6.82 12.11
C ALA A 94 -6.87 -7.68 13.21
N ASP A 95 -7.14 -8.98 13.23
CA ASP A 95 -6.82 -9.85 14.38
C ASP A 95 -5.46 -10.58 14.24
N ASP A 96 -4.96 -10.80 13.02
CA ASP A 96 -3.68 -11.49 12.78
C ASP A 96 -2.91 -10.97 11.54
N PRO A 97 -2.04 -9.94 11.71
CA PRO A 97 -1.21 -9.42 10.62
C PRO A 97 -0.24 -10.46 10.02
N ALA A 98 0.13 -11.51 10.78
CA ALA A 98 1.03 -12.54 10.30
C ALA A 98 0.35 -13.48 9.28
N ALA A 99 -0.98 -13.61 9.34
CA ALA A 99 -1.77 -14.38 8.38
C ALA A 99 -1.60 -13.85 6.94
N LEU A 100 -1.39 -12.54 6.78
CA LEU A 100 -1.21 -11.88 5.48
C LEU A 100 0.12 -12.22 4.80
N ARG A 101 1.09 -12.80 5.54
CA ARG A 101 2.40 -13.17 4.97
C ARG A 101 2.25 -14.18 3.84
N VAL A 102 1.30 -15.11 3.93
CA VAL A 102 1.10 -16.12 2.89
C VAL A 102 0.56 -15.47 1.61
N ALA A 103 -0.49 -14.66 1.70
CA ALA A 103 -1.03 -13.93 0.57
C ALA A 103 0.02 -13.04 -0.11
N ARG A 104 0.91 -12.38 0.66
CA ARG A 104 2.03 -11.57 0.12
C ARG A 104 3.07 -12.36 -0.66
N GLN A 105 3.22 -13.65 -0.38
CA GLN A 105 4.21 -14.52 -1.04
C GLN A 105 3.63 -15.24 -2.26
N LEU A 106 2.31 -15.21 -2.44
CA LEU A 106 1.70 -15.78 -3.62
C LEU A 106 2.01 -14.91 -4.83
N PRO A 107 2.37 -15.52 -5.98
CA PRO A 107 2.40 -14.80 -7.23
C PRO A 107 1.00 -14.26 -7.52
N THR A 108 0.82 -12.93 -7.49
CA THR A 108 -0.40 -12.33 -8.03
C THR A 108 -0.41 -12.59 -9.53
N VAL A 109 -1.57 -12.99 -10.07
CA VAL A 109 -1.71 -13.07 -11.53
C VAL A 109 -1.71 -11.65 -12.05
N GLY A 110 -0.60 -11.29 -12.71
CA GLY A 110 -0.22 -9.90 -12.92
C GLY A 110 0.59 -9.42 -11.72
N ASP A 111 1.90 -9.27 -11.89
CA ASP A 111 2.70 -8.38 -11.06
C ASP A 111 2.32 -6.95 -11.48
N ASP A 112 1.07 -6.60 -11.21
CA ASP A 112 0.47 -5.37 -11.68
C ASP A 112 1.16 -4.17 -11.01
N GLY A 113 1.88 -4.38 -9.90
CA GLY A 113 2.66 -3.36 -9.21
C GLY A 113 1.85 -2.07 -9.01
N PHE A 114 2.33 -0.99 -9.61
CA PHE A 114 1.65 0.30 -9.57
C PHE A 114 0.35 0.38 -10.41
N LEU A 115 0.10 -0.54 -11.35
CA LEU A 115 -1.19 -0.66 -12.08
C LEU A 115 -2.35 -1.09 -11.17
N LEU A 116 -2.05 -1.50 -9.93
CA LEU A 116 -3.06 -1.77 -8.91
C LEU A 116 -3.74 -0.48 -8.40
N PHE A 117 -3.16 0.69 -8.66
CA PHE A 117 -3.76 1.99 -8.32
C PHE A 117 -4.75 2.45 -9.39
N PRO A 118 -5.84 3.14 -9.01
CA PRO A 118 -6.82 3.62 -9.95
C PRO A 118 -6.29 4.84 -10.73
N THR A 119 -6.67 4.97 -11.99
CA THR A 119 -6.49 6.21 -12.76
C THR A 119 -7.72 7.11 -12.68
N THR A 120 -8.84 6.61 -12.16
CA THR A 120 -10.08 7.36 -12.00
C THR A 120 -10.96 6.73 -10.93
N ASN A 121 -11.72 7.56 -10.22
CA ASN A 121 -12.85 7.13 -9.39
C ASN A 121 -14.19 7.20 -10.15
N CYS A 122 -14.24 7.69 -11.40
CA CYS A 122 -15.53 7.73 -12.11
C CYS A 122 -16.07 6.30 -12.34
N PRO A 123 -17.35 6.02 -12.00
CA PRO A 123 -18.01 4.74 -12.28
C PRO A 123 -18.41 4.53 -13.76
N GLY A 124 -17.78 5.26 -14.70
CA GLY A 124 -18.09 5.24 -16.14
C GLY A 124 -19.30 6.08 -16.57
N ARG A 125 -20.20 6.43 -15.65
CA ARG A 125 -21.33 7.35 -15.90
C ARG A 125 -21.69 8.14 -14.65
N CYS A 126 -21.93 9.44 -14.77
CA CYS A 126 -22.48 10.25 -13.68
C CYS A 126 -23.46 11.30 -14.21
N GLU A 127 -24.17 11.96 -13.30
CA GLU A 127 -25.18 12.97 -13.65
C GLU A 127 -24.57 14.22 -14.28
N VAL A 128 -23.31 14.51 -13.96
CA VAL A 128 -22.56 15.68 -14.45
C VAL A 128 -21.93 15.42 -15.82
N CYS A 129 -21.13 14.35 -15.93
CA CYS A 129 -20.40 14.01 -17.15
C CYS A 129 -21.27 13.29 -18.20
N GLY A 130 -22.44 12.77 -17.82
CA GLY A 130 -23.13 11.77 -18.62
C GLY A 130 -22.27 10.51 -18.71
N THR A 131 -21.74 10.19 -19.89
CA THR A 131 -20.78 9.08 -20.07
C THR A 131 -19.36 9.57 -19.85
N CYS A 132 -18.72 9.16 -18.76
CA CYS A 132 -17.31 9.47 -18.49
C CYS A 132 -16.44 8.81 -19.56
N ARG A 133 -15.55 9.58 -20.18
CA ARG A 133 -14.48 9.10 -21.07
C ARG A 133 -13.18 9.76 -20.67
N ASP A 134 -12.06 9.08 -20.92
CA ASP A 134 -10.72 9.61 -20.77
C ASP A 134 -10.51 10.29 -19.40
N ASP A 135 -10.86 9.57 -18.33
CA ASP A 135 -10.81 10.07 -16.95
C ASP A 135 -11.52 11.43 -16.76
N CYS A 136 -12.64 11.64 -17.46
CA CYS A 136 -13.44 12.88 -17.49
C CYS A 136 -12.62 14.17 -17.72
N VAL A 137 -11.49 14.09 -18.44
CA VAL A 137 -10.61 15.24 -18.68
C VAL A 137 -11.33 16.41 -19.37
N GLY A 138 -12.39 16.13 -20.13
CA GLY A 138 -13.21 17.13 -20.80
C GLY A 138 -14.35 17.73 -19.97
N CYS A 139 -14.52 17.34 -18.71
CA CYS A 139 -15.58 17.85 -17.83
C CYS A 139 -15.05 18.96 -16.92
N SER A 140 -15.59 20.17 -17.04
CA SER A 140 -15.17 21.33 -16.24
C SER A 140 -15.38 21.11 -14.73
N GLU A 141 -16.53 20.56 -14.35
CA GLU A 141 -16.84 20.27 -12.94
C GLU A 141 -15.89 19.23 -12.34
N CYS A 142 -15.42 18.26 -13.14
CA CYS A 142 -14.43 17.29 -12.68
C CYS A 142 -13.01 17.86 -12.67
N ALA A 143 -12.68 18.77 -13.59
CA ALA A 143 -11.40 19.47 -13.61
C ALA A 143 -11.23 20.35 -12.37
N ASP A 144 -12.31 20.98 -11.92
CA ASP A 144 -12.33 21.83 -10.72
C ASP A 144 -12.56 21.04 -9.42
N GLY A 145 -12.66 19.70 -9.49
CA GLY A 145 -12.90 18.83 -8.33
C GLY A 145 -14.31 18.94 -7.72
N GLY A 146 -15.23 19.66 -8.36
CA GLY A 146 -16.61 19.89 -7.87
C GLY A 146 -17.55 18.70 -8.07
N CYS A 147 -17.16 17.69 -8.86
CA CYS A 147 -17.99 16.50 -9.07
C CYS A 147 -17.87 15.50 -7.91
N GLU A 148 -18.87 15.45 -7.03
CA GLU A 148 -18.93 14.53 -5.89
C GLU A 148 -18.99 13.03 -6.27
N VAL A 149 -19.31 12.71 -7.53
CA VAL A 149 -19.36 11.33 -8.03
C VAL A 149 -18.02 10.90 -8.63
N CYS A 150 -17.31 11.83 -9.28
CA CYS A 150 -16.05 11.56 -9.98
C CYS A 150 -14.87 12.18 -9.24
N LEU A 151 -14.89 12.09 -7.90
CA LEU A 151 -13.89 12.63 -7.00
C LEU A 151 -12.46 12.33 -7.50
N PRO A 152 -11.50 13.22 -7.25
CA PRO A 152 -10.11 12.98 -7.63
C PRO A 152 -9.61 11.67 -7.00
N VAL A 153 -8.75 10.96 -7.71
CA VAL A 153 -8.05 9.83 -7.15
C VAL A 153 -6.96 10.34 -6.21
N THR A 154 -6.84 9.74 -5.03
CA THR A 154 -5.82 10.10 -4.05
C THR A 154 -4.41 9.76 -4.53
N LEU A 155 -4.20 8.54 -5.03
CA LEU A 155 -2.89 8.06 -5.49
C LEU A 155 -3.06 7.25 -6.78
N THR A 156 -2.43 7.74 -7.85
CA THR A 156 -2.48 7.12 -9.18
C THR A 156 -1.28 6.19 -9.40
N PRO A 157 -1.27 5.35 -10.46
CA PRO A 157 -0.12 4.51 -10.79
C PRO A 157 1.19 5.29 -10.93
N ARG A 158 1.19 6.41 -11.66
CA ARG A 158 2.39 7.21 -11.92
C ARG A 158 2.90 7.89 -10.66
N THR A 159 2.01 8.46 -9.86
CA THR A 159 2.38 9.06 -8.56
C THR A 159 2.89 8.01 -7.59
N ALA A 160 2.28 6.82 -7.53
CA ALA A 160 2.76 5.71 -6.71
C ALA A 160 4.16 5.24 -7.13
N ALA A 161 4.47 5.23 -8.43
CA ALA A 161 5.77 4.83 -8.94
C ALA A 161 6.89 5.80 -8.54
N VAL A 162 6.66 7.11 -8.71
CA VAL A 162 7.63 8.14 -8.30
C VAL A 162 7.79 8.15 -6.78
N LEU A 163 6.70 8.07 -6.01
CA LEU A 163 6.77 7.99 -4.55
C LEU A 163 7.48 6.72 -4.05
N GLY A 164 7.19 5.57 -4.67
CA GLY A 164 7.85 4.31 -4.36
C GLY A 164 9.35 4.35 -4.63
N HIS A 165 9.76 5.05 -5.69
CA HIS A 165 11.15 5.30 -6.01
C HIS A 165 11.84 6.20 -4.96
N ALA A 166 11.21 7.33 -4.60
CA ALA A 166 11.71 8.22 -3.55
C ALA A 166 11.89 7.49 -2.21
N LEU A 167 10.89 6.71 -1.78
CA LEU A 167 10.98 5.86 -0.58
C LEU A 167 12.17 4.90 -0.64
N ALA A 168 12.38 4.23 -1.77
CA ALA A 168 13.49 3.27 -1.93
C ALA A 168 14.87 3.95 -1.85
N ILE A 169 15.01 5.13 -2.49
CA ILE A 169 16.25 5.92 -2.44
C ILE A 169 16.52 6.43 -1.03
N LEU A 170 15.51 6.95 -0.33
CA LEU A 170 15.67 7.45 1.03
C LEU A 170 15.98 6.30 2.01
N ALA A 171 15.39 5.12 1.81
CA ALA A 171 15.80 3.91 2.53
C ALA A 171 17.29 3.60 2.27
N ASP A 172 17.71 3.63 1.00
CA ASP A 172 19.12 3.44 0.62
C ASP A 172 20.05 4.40 1.35
N GLU A 173 19.74 5.69 1.33
CA GLU A 173 20.52 6.72 2.01
C GLU A 173 20.59 6.50 3.52
N ALA A 174 19.45 6.20 4.16
CA ALA A 174 19.39 5.97 5.60
C ALA A 174 20.23 4.76 6.02
N TYR A 175 20.12 3.65 5.29
CA TYR A 175 20.94 2.47 5.55
C TYR A 175 22.43 2.73 5.29
N ASP A 176 22.78 3.43 4.20
CA ASP A 176 24.18 3.77 3.90
C ASP A 176 24.77 4.76 4.92
N TYR A 177 23.96 5.65 5.50
CA TYR A 177 24.37 6.47 6.63
C TYR A 177 24.76 5.61 7.85
N ILE A 178 23.94 4.62 8.21
CA ILE A 178 24.21 3.69 9.32
C ILE A 178 25.53 2.94 9.10
N TYR A 179 25.74 2.38 7.90
CA TYR A 179 26.94 1.60 7.58
C TYR A 179 28.21 2.45 7.50
N ARG A 180 28.14 3.65 6.90
CA ARG A 180 29.31 4.52 6.74
C ARG A 180 29.80 5.09 8.05
N THR A 181 28.88 5.51 8.91
CA THR A 181 29.23 6.16 10.17
C THR A 181 29.71 5.16 11.21
N GLY A 182 29.33 3.88 11.09
CA GLY A 182 29.60 2.88 12.12
C GLY A 182 29.11 3.32 13.49
N MET A 183 28.06 4.17 13.52
CA MET A 183 27.52 4.84 14.71
C MET A 183 28.37 5.99 15.29
N CYS A 184 29.27 6.60 14.51
CA CYS A 184 29.94 7.85 14.91
C CYS A 184 28.97 9.04 14.87
N ARG A 185 28.80 9.70 16.02
CA ARG A 185 27.92 10.87 16.24
C ARG A 185 28.20 12.09 15.34
N ASP A 186 29.39 12.17 14.76
CA ASP A 186 29.77 13.28 13.88
C ASP A 186 29.46 13.01 12.39
N GLY A 187 28.69 11.96 12.10
CA GLY A 187 28.24 11.64 10.75
C GLY A 187 27.35 12.72 10.18
N THR A 188 27.72 13.31 9.04
CA THR A 188 26.81 14.21 8.33
C THR A 188 25.73 13.36 7.62
N PRO A 189 24.44 13.64 7.83
CA PRO A 189 23.36 12.99 7.05
C PRO A 189 23.61 13.09 5.55
N GLY A 190 23.02 12.17 4.80
CA GLY A 190 23.11 12.18 3.35
C GLY A 190 22.47 13.43 2.73
N PRO A 191 22.79 13.73 1.46
CA PRO A 191 22.32 14.94 0.79
C PRO A 191 20.80 15.04 0.66
N LEU A 192 20.07 13.92 0.69
CA LEU A 192 18.61 13.89 0.60
C LEU A 192 17.94 14.12 1.97
N GLY A 193 18.70 14.08 3.06
CA GLY A 193 18.17 14.34 4.39
C GLY A 193 17.31 13.21 4.95
N ALA A 194 17.50 11.97 4.50
CA ALA A 194 16.70 10.83 4.96
C ALA A 194 16.74 10.65 6.49
N VAL A 195 17.88 10.94 7.11
CA VAL A 195 18.06 10.93 8.58
C VAL A 195 17.95 12.34 9.13
N VAL A 196 16.83 12.64 9.79
CA VAL A 196 16.58 13.97 10.34
C VAL A 196 17.49 14.29 11.53
N PRO A 197 17.84 15.58 11.76
CA PRO A 197 18.93 15.94 12.68
C PRO A 197 18.71 15.48 14.13
N CYS A 198 17.47 15.52 14.63
CA CYS A 198 17.18 15.19 16.02
C CYS A 198 17.36 13.70 16.38
N VAL A 199 17.51 12.82 15.38
CA VAL A 199 17.74 11.38 15.60
C VAL A 199 19.07 10.87 15.03
N ALA A 200 19.88 11.74 14.42
CA ALA A 200 21.15 11.37 13.79
C ALA A 200 22.14 10.69 14.76
N ASP A 201 22.02 10.98 16.07
CA ASP A 201 22.84 10.45 17.15
C ASP A 201 22.28 9.19 17.85
N GLN A 202 21.12 8.69 17.41
CA GLN A 202 20.52 7.48 17.98
C GLN A 202 21.34 6.23 17.63
N ASP A 203 21.10 5.14 18.38
CA ASP A 203 21.81 3.89 18.15
C ASP A 203 21.38 3.17 16.86
N GLU A 204 22.20 2.19 16.45
CA GLU A 204 21.96 1.38 15.25
C GLU A 204 20.59 0.70 15.25
N TRP A 205 20.10 0.28 16.42
CA TRP A 205 18.79 -0.38 16.51
C TRP A 205 17.65 0.58 16.17
N PHE A 206 17.70 1.80 16.71
CA PHE A 206 16.78 2.87 16.34
C PHE A 206 16.87 3.17 14.84
N LEU A 207 18.07 3.47 14.34
CA LEU A 207 18.26 3.94 12.97
C LEU A 207 17.88 2.87 11.93
N ARG A 208 18.12 1.57 12.21
CA ARG A 208 17.66 0.48 11.33
C ARG A 208 16.14 0.37 11.28
N ARG A 209 15.43 0.60 12.39
CA ARG A 209 13.96 0.63 12.39
C ARG A 209 13.42 1.85 11.67
N TYR A 210 14.07 3.00 11.83
CA TYR A 210 13.73 4.21 11.10
C TYR A 210 13.94 4.05 9.59
N ALA A 211 15.10 3.53 9.15
CA ALA A 211 15.36 3.23 7.75
C ALA A 211 14.36 2.21 7.16
N ARG A 212 13.94 1.22 7.97
CA ARG A 212 12.91 0.25 7.57
C ARG A 212 11.52 0.88 7.36
N ALA A 213 11.21 2.00 8.00
CA ALA A 213 9.92 2.68 7.79
C ALA A 213 9.73 3.05 6.31
N PHE A 214 10.79 3.49 5.63
CA PHE A 214 10.78 3.75 4.19
C PHE A 214 10.52 2.47 3.38
N ASP A 215 11.20 1.36 3.69
CA ASP A 215 11.00 0.07 3.03
C ASP A 215 9.57 -0.47 3.24
N ASP A 216 9.01 -0.30 4.43
CA ASP A 216 7.64 -0.75 4.77
C ASP A 216 6.60 -0.01 3.92
N LEU A 217 6.74 1.31 3.77
CA LEU A 217 5.86 2.14 2.94
C LEU A 217 6.07 1.87 1.44
N SER A 218 7.32 1.69 1.01
CA SER A 218 7.62 1.33 -0.39
C SER A 218 7.00 -0.02 -0.75
N SER A 219 7.08 -0.99 0.19
CA SER A 219 6.49 -2.32 0.02
C SER A 219 4.97 -2.27 -0.09
N ASP A 220 4.28 -1.37 0.63
CA ASP A 220 2.84 -1.16 0.48
C ASP A 220 2.49 -0.72 -0.94
N LEU A 221 3.23 0.24 -1.49
CA LEU A 221 3.01 0.74 -2.85
C LEU A 221 3.22 -0.36 -3.90
N GLN A 222 4.30 -1.14 -3.77
CA GLN A 222 4.60 -2.23 -4.71
C GLN A 222 3.50 -3.28 -4.79
N ILE A 223 2.73 -3.48 -3.71
CA ILE A 223 1.60 -4.42 -3.68
C ILE A 223 0.24 -3.73 -3.85
N GLY A 224 0.21 -2.46 -4.25
CA GLY A 224 -1.02 -1.73 -4.54
C GLY A 224 -1.84 -1.33 -3.32
N ARG A 225 -1.19 -1.11 -2.18
CA ARG A 225 -1.80 -0.55 -0.95
C ARG A 225 -1.44 0.91 -0.81
N PHE A 226 -2.30 1.68 -0.14
CA PHE A 226 -1.89 2.98 0.36
C PHE A 226 -0.76 2.81 1.38
N PRO A 227 0.26 3.69 1.37
CA PRO A 227 1.36 3.66 2.32
C PRO A 227 0.90 4.35 3.62
N THR A 228 -0.11 3.76 4.29
CA THR A 228 -0.69 4.35 5.51
C THR A 228 0.28 4.24 6.68
N PRO A 229 0.69 5.36 7.30
CA PRO A 229 1.56 5.32 8.46
C PRO A 229 0.89 4.62 9.66
N THR A 230 1.67 3.81 10.35
CA THR A 230 1.26 3.09 11.57
C THR A 230 1.94 3.62 12.84
N CYS A 231 2.88 4.55 12.68
CA CYS A 231 3.62 5.23 13.75
C CYS A 231 4.28 6.51 13.22
N THR A 232 4.75 7.39 14.11
CA THR A 232 5.38 8.67 13.74
C THR A 232 6.63 8.52 12.87
N ALA A 233 7.41 7.45 13.04
CA ALA A 233 8.55 7.17 12.16
C ALA A 233 8.12 6.97 10.70
N GLU A 234 6.97 6.33 10.46
CA GLU A 234 6.41 6.17 9.11
C GLU A 234 5.81 7.48 8.58
N GLU A 235 5.23 8.33 9.42
CA GLU A 235 4.76 9.66 9.00
C GLU A 235 5.93 10.53 8.51
N ILE A 236 7.02 10.60 9.29
CA ILE A 236 8.23 11.32 8.91
C ILE A 236 8.82 10.76 7.61
N ALA A 237 8.92 9.43 7.49
CA ALA A 237 9.45 8.80 6.30
C ALA A 237 8.61 9.08 5.04
N LEU A 238 7.28 9.02 5.18
CA LEU A 238 6.34 9.31 4.09
C LEU A 238 6.43 10.77 3.66
N ASP A 239 6.49 11.69 4.62
CA ASP A 239 6.55 13.12 4.33
C ASP A 239 7.83 13.50 3.58
N LEU A 240 8.98 13.02 4.05
CA LEU A 240 10.26 13.18 3.35
C LEU A 240 10.22 12.61 1.93
N ALA A 241 9.57 11.45 1.75
CA ALA A 241 9.45 10.85 0.43
C ALA A 241 8.49 11.59 -0.50
N ILE A 242 7.42 12.21 0.01
CA ILE A 242 6.57 13.09 -0.78
C ILE A 242 7.36 14.32 -1.24
N GLN A 243 8.11 14.95 -0.34
CA GLN A 243 8.97 16.09 -0.68
C GLN A 243 10.03 15.72 -1.74
N ASP A 244 10.68 14.56 -1.60
CA ASP A 244 11.67 14.11 -2.60
C ASP A 244 11.00 13.69 -3.91
N ALA A 245 9.82 13.06 -3.89
CA ALA A 245 9.07 12.71 -5.09
C ALA A 245 8.61 13.95 -5.88
N GLU A 246 8.18 15.00 -5.18
CA GLU A 246 7.85 16.30 -5.78
C GLU A 246 9.09 16.93 -6.43
N ARG A 247 10.22 16.95 -5.70
CA ARG A 247 11.50 17.42 -6.25
C ARG A 247 11.94 16.61 -7.48
N LEU A 248 11.84 15.28 -7.44
CA LEU A 248 12.15 14.41 -8.58
C LEU A 248 11.27 14.73 -9.79
N TYR A 249 9.97 14.97 -9.56
CA TYR A 249 9.04 15.36 -10.61
C TYR A 249 9.42 16.69 -11.28
N ASP A 250 9.85 17.68 -10.49
CA ASP A 250 10.20 19.00 -10.99
C ASP A 250 11.61 19.09 -11.63
N ASP A 251 12.57 18.31 -11.12
CA ASP A 251 13.99 18.45 -11.47
C ASP A 251 14.55 17.33 -12.37
N GLU A 252 13.92 16.14 -12.41
CA GLU A 252 14.48 14.91 -13.00
C GLU A 252 13.59 14.30 -14.09
N ASP A 253 13.21 15.09 -15.10
CA ASP A 253 12.30 14.71 -16.19
C ASP A 253 12.60 13.34 -16.83
N GLU A 254 13.87 13.03 -17.14
CA GLU A 254 14.27 11.77 -17.79
C GLU A 254 14.01 10.55 -16.89
N LEU A 255 14.33 10.68 -15.60
CA LEU A 255 14.10 9.61 -14.62
C LEU A 255 12.61 9.37 -14.41
N VAL A 256 11.83 10.45 -14.31
CA VAL A 256 10.37 10.35 -14.16
C VAL A 256 9.75 9.68 -15.38
N ALA A 257 10.16 10.09 -16.59
CA ALA A 257 9.70 9.48 -17.84
C ALA A 257 9.97 7.97 -17.89
N ASP A 258 11.16 7.54 -17.44
CA ASP A 258 11.50 6.12 -17.35
C ASP A 258 10.60 5.37 -16.35
N LEU A 259 10.33 5.96 -15.18
CA LEU A 259 9.46 5.37 -14.15
C LEU A 259 8.00 5.23 -14.62
N GLU A 260 7.50 6.14 -15.46
CA GLU A 260 6.12 6.15 -15.91
C GLU A 260 5.86 5.53 -17.29
N THR A 261 6.91 5.05 -17.98
CA THR A 261 6.85 4.65 -19.40
C THR A 261 5.72 3.65 -19.70
N GLU A 262 5.47 2.70 -18.81
CA GLU A 262 4.44 1.66 -18.98
C GLU A 262 3.15 1.95 -18.18
N LEU A 263 3.08 3.10 -17.50
CA LEU A 263 1.99 3.42 -16.58
C LEU A 263 0.98 4.38 -17.23
N PRO A 264 -0.32 4.14 -17.04
CA PRO A 264 -1.36 4.98 -17.61
C PRO A 264 -1.40 6.34 -16.93
N ALA A 265 -1.56 7.40 -17.74
CA ALA A 265 -1.74 8.76 -17.24
C ALA A 265 -3.14 8.96 -16.63
N SER A 266 -3.23 9.87 -15.68
CA SER A 266 -4.46 10.38 -15.08
C SER A 266 -4.38 11.90 -14.95
N ARG A 267 -5.54 12.57 -14.92
CA ARG A 267 -5.57 14.00 -14.58
C ARG A 267 -5.18 14.28 -13.13
N SER A 268 -5.21 13.24 -12.28
CA SER A 268 -4.93 13.34 -10.84
C SER A 268 -3.48 13.03 -10.51
N ASP A 269 -2.64 12.78 -11.54
CA ASP A 269 -1.21 12.52 -11.34
C ASP A 269 -0.55 13.73 -10.64
N TYR A 270 0.31 13.42 -9.67
CA TYR A 270 1.20 14.36 -8.98
C TYR A 270 0.47 15.45 -8.18
N ASN A 271 -0.76 15.16 -7.74
CA ASN A 271 -1.48 16.00 -6.80
C ASN A 271 -0.97 15.75 -5.36
N TRP A 272 0.24 16.25 -5.07
CA TRP A 272 0.93 16.05 -3.81
C TRP A 272 0.17 16.63 -2.61
N ASP A 273 -0.51 17.76 -2.78
CA ASP A 273 -1.35 18.37 -1.75
C ASP A 273 -2.48 17.45 -1.30
N THR A 274 -3.22 16.86 -2.26
CA THR A 274 -4.30 15.91 -1.93
C THR A 274 -3.75 14.65 -1.28
N LEU A 275 -2.56 14.21 -1.69
CA LEU A 275 -1.92 13.04 -1.09
C LEU A 275 -1.54 13.31 0.38
N GLN A 276 -0.97 14.47 0.66
CA GLN A 276 -0.65 14.97 2.01
C GLN A 276 -1.89 15.09 2.89
N ASP A 277 -3.01 15.57 2.36
CA ASP A 277 -4.23 15.74 3.15
C ASP A 277 -4.94 14.41 3.47
N VAL A 278 -4.77 13.38 2.62
CA VAL A 278 -5.49 12.11 2.78
C VAL A 278 -4.68 11.06 3.55
N LEU A 279 -3.35 11.02 3.37
CA LEU A 279 -2.52 9.96 3.98
C LEU A 279 -2.13 10.24 5.43
N PHE A 280 -2.26 11.48 5.90
CA PHE A 280 -1.90 11.90 7.25
C PHE A 280 -3.16 12.22 8.06
N GLN A 281 -3.23 11.72 9.29
CA GLN A 281 -4.38 11.98 10.18
C GLN A 281 -4.25 13.34 10.87
N ASP A 282 -3.03 13.66 11.28
CA ASP A 282 -2.60 14.96 11.76
C ASP A 282 -1.18 15.24 11.23
N LYS A 283 -0.63 16.40 11.61
CA LYS A 283 0.70 16.84 11.16
C LYS A 283 1.60 17.19 12.36
N ASP A 284 1.41 16.52 13.49
CA ASP A 284 2.18 16.81 14.71
C ASP A 284 3.68 16.49 14.54
N TYR A 285 4.03 15.63 13.57
CA TYR A 285 5.40 15.30 13.20
C TYR A 285 6.17 16.45 12.52
N GLU A 286 5.51 17.45 11.91
CA GLU A 286 6.16 18.49 11.10
C GLU A 286 7.26 19.24 11.89
N GLY A 287 7.00 19.47 13.18
CA GLY A 287 7.97 20.12 14.07
C GLY A 287 9.28 19.34 14.20
N LEU A 288 9.25 18.01 14.06
CA LEU A 288 10.40 17.12 14.19
C LEU A 288 11.34 17.19 12.98
N LEU A 289 10.80 17.45 11.79
CA LEU A 289 11.59 17.50 10.54
C LEU A 289 12.69 18.56 10.59
N SER A 290 12.40 19.69 11.23
CA SER A 290 13.33 20.81 11.38
C SER A 290 14.00 20.88 12.76
N TYR A 291 13.65 19.97 13.67
CA TYR A 291 14.16 19.97 15.03
C TYR A 291 15.63 19.57 15.06
N ARG A 292 16.48 20.43 15.63
CA ARG A 292 17.94 20.25 15.63
C ARG A 292 18.51 19.75 16.95
N ILE A 293 17.71 19.76 18.01
CA ILE A 293 18.15 19.30 19.32
C ILE A 293 18.03 17.77 19.31
N PRO A 294 19.10 17.01 19.61
CA PRO A 294 19.03 15.56 19.71
C PRO A 294 17.95 15.14 20.70
N LEU A 295 17.09 14.20 20.29
CA LEU A 295 16.09 13.61 21.18
C LEU A 295 16.76 12.72 22.21
N GLU A 296 16.20 12.71 23.42
CA GLU A 296 16.54 11.67 24.39
C GLU A 296 16.08 10.30 23.86
N ARG A 297 16.75 9.23 24.28
CA ARG A 297 16.47 7.88 23.75
C ARG A 297 15.01 7.48 23.94
N ASP A 298 14.43 7.76 25.10
CA ASP A 298 13.04 7.42 25.40
C ASP A 298 12.04 8.24 24.57
N GLU A 299 12.34 9.50 24.25
CA GLU A 299 11.55 10.32 23.35
C GLU A 299 11.61 9.80 21.91
N ALA A 300 12.81 9.43 21.43
CA ALA A 300 12.99 8.85 20.11
C ALA A 300 12.25 7.51 20.00
N GLU A 301 12.31 6.64 20.99
CA GLU A 301 11.60 5.36 20.99
C GLU A 301 10.08 5.50 20.78
N ARG A 302 9.48 6.62 21.21
CA ARG A 302 8.04 6.89 20.98
C ARG A 302 7.67 6.99 19.51
N TRP A 303 8.63 7.24 18.62
CA TRP A 303 8.37 7.30 17.18
C TRP A 303 7.84 5.97 16.61
N PHE A 304 8.04 4.87 17.32
CA PHE A 304 7.57 3.54 16.93
C PHE A 304 6.36 3.06 17.73
N GLU A 305 5.74 3.94 18.53
CA GLU A 305 4.46 3.63 19.17
C GLU A 305 3.38 3.46 18.10
N GLU A 306 2.66 2.34 18.16
CA GLU A 306 1.65 1.97 17.17
C GLU A 306 0.40 2.86 17.31
N PHE A 307 -0.07 3.40 16.19
CA PHE A 307 -1.33 4.13 16.14
C PHE A 307 -2.50 3.17 16.35
N GLY A 308 -3.33 3.43 17.37
CA GLY A 308 -4.38 2.50 17.80
C GLY A 308 -5.54 2.30 16.81
N ASN A 309 -5.56 3.03 15.70
CA ASN A 309 -6.61 2.98 14.68
C ASN A 309 -6.16 2.35 13.35
N VAL A 310 -4.91 1.91 13.22
CA VAL A 310 -4.38 1.22 12.05
C VAL A 310 -3.76 -0.11 12.47
N PRO A 311 -3.93 -1.21 11.71
CA PRO A 311 -3.27 -2.48 12.04
C PRO A 311 -1.74 -2.32 12.09
N PRO A 312 -1.06 -2.84 13.13
CA PRO A 312 0.38 -2.67 13.25
C PRO A 312 1.13 -3.52 12.23
N ARG A 313 2.36 -3.09 11.91
CA ARG A 313 3.27 -3.85 11.06
C ARG A 313 3.68 -5.17 11.71
N ASP A 314 3.92 -6.20 10.89
CA ASP A 314 4.48 -7.49 11.34
C ASP A 314 5.83 -7.29 12.05
N ARG A 315 5.91 -7.65 13.32
CA ARG A 315 7.11 -7.47 14.16
C ARG A 315 8.31 -8.33 13.70
N HIS A 316 8.09 -9.34 12.86
CA HIS A 316 9.11 -10.29 12.40
C HIS A 316 9.57 -10.07 10.96
N ARG A 317 9.22 -8.94 10.34
CA ARG A 317 9.55 -8.62 8.93
C ARG A 317 11.05 -8.39 8.62
N GLY A 318 11.93 -8.49 9.63
CA GLY A 318 13.37 -8.37 9.46
C GLY A 318 13.84 -6.96 9.12
N PHE A 319 15.09 -6.84 8.67
CA PHE A 319 15.67 -5.65 8.06
C PHE A 319 16.30 -6.05 6.74
N ARG A 320 16.41 -5.13 5.77
CA ARG A 320 17.29 -5.37 4.63
C ARG A 320 18.74 -5.47 5.15
N ARG A 321 19.52 -6.37 4.52
CA ARG A 321 20.96 -6.59 4.78
C ARG A 321 21.31 -7.05 6.21
#